data_AF-A0AAN0LT12-F1
#
_entry.id   AF-A0AAN0LT12-F1
#
_cell.length_a   1.000
_cell.length_b   1.000
_cell.length_c   1.000
_cell.angle_alpha   90.00
_cell.angle_beta   90.00
_cell.angle_gamma   90.00
#
_symmetry.space_group_name_H-M   'P 1'
#
loop_
_entity.id
_entity.type
_entity.pdbx_description
1 polymer ?
#
loop_
_entity_poly.entity_id
_entity_poly.type
_entity_poly.pdbx_seq_one_letter_code
_entity_poly.pdbx_strand_id
1 'polypeptide(L)'
;MAQSMPIICATDESSDIGTIAVANNYGFAVSSNDSNQWLEAVDELINNPDKATQMGEAAYTYLKNHYTSDKAYDIIMKHMEV
;
A
#
# COMPACT_ATOMS: atom_id res chain seq x y z
N MET A 1 -0.80 0.87 -6.92
CA MET A 1 -2.10 1.42 -6.46
C MET A 1 -2.88 2.07 -7.58
N ALA A 2 -2.71 3.33 -8.03
CA ALA A 2 -3.52 3.82 -9.17
C ALA A 2 -2.90 3.47 -10.54
N GLN A 3 -1.57 3.49 -10.63
CA GLN A 3 -0.79 3.19 -11.84
C GLN A 3 -0.22 1.77 -11.86
N SER A 4 -0.83 0.84 -11.12
CA SER A 4 -0.32 -0.54 -10.98
C SER A 4 1.16 -0.64 -10.58
N MET A 5 1.65 0.31 -9.78
CA MET A 5 2.98 0.25 -9.17
C MET A 5 2.90 -0.18 -7.70
N PRO A 6 3.91 -0.92 -7.20
CA PRO A 6 4.06 -1.21 -5.78
C PRO A 6 4.34 0.08 -5.01
N ILE A 7 4.19 0.03 -3.68
CA ILE A 7 4.50 1.17 -2.82
C ILE A 7 5.50 0.81 -1.72
N ILE A 8 6.24 1.82 -1.27
CA ILE A 8 7.04 1.75 -0.05
C ILE A 8 6.44 2.80 0.90
N CYS A 9 5.95 2.35 2.04
CA CYS A 9 5.37 3.19 3.07
C CYS A 9 6.43 3.51 4.11
N ALA A 10 6.98 4.73 4.07
CA ALA A 10 7.82 5.27 5.13
C ALA A 10 6.91 5.91 6.20
N THR A 11 6.51 5.13 7.19
CA THR A 11 5.56 5.55 8.22
C THR A 11 6.08 5.30 9.62
N ASP A 12 5.48 5.95 10.61
CA ASP A 12 5.66 5.55 12.00
C ASP A 12 4.81 4.32 12.35
N GLU A 13 5.00 3.77 13.55
CA GLU A 13 4.32 2.56 14.02
C GLU A 13 2.81 2.72 14.25
N SER A 14 2.30 3.95 14.38
CA SER A 14 0.88 4.20 14.62
C SER A 14 0.04 4.16 13.33
N SER A 15 0.67 4.28 12.17
CA SER A 15 -0.02 4.19 10.88
C SER A 15 -0.14 2.75 10.40
N ASP A 16 -1.35 2.36 10.05
CA ASP A 16 -1.68 1.01 9.61
C ASP A 16 -1.37 0.75 8.11
N ILE A 17 -1.21 1.80 7.30
CA ILE A 17 -1.06 1.67 5.85
C ILE A 17 0.14 0.81 5.43
N GLY A 18 1.25 0.89 6.16
CA GLY A 18 2.42 0.05 5.93
C GLY A 18 2.13 -1.42 6.23
N THR A 19 1.52 -1.71 7.38
CA THR A 19 1.13 -3.08 7.76
C THR A 19 0.13 -3.67 6.77
N ILE A 20 -0.84 -2.88 6.31
CA ILE A 20 -1.81 -3.29 5.29
C ILE A 20 -1.10 -3.59 3.96
N ALA A 21 -0.11 -2.79 3.57
CA ALA A 21 0.68 -3.00 2.35
C ALA A 21 1.42 -4.33 2.34
N VAL A 22 2.09 -4.66 3.45
CA VAL A 22 2.81 -5.92 3.60
C VAL A 22 1.83 -7.10 3.64
N ALA A 23 0.76 -6.99 4.44
CA ALA A 23 -0.21 -8.07 4.61
C ALA A 23 -0.95 -8.44 3.32
N ASN A 24 -1.13 -7.48 2.41
CA ASN A 24 -1.81 -7.68 1.13
C ASN A 24 -0.85 -7.75 -0.06
N ASN A 25 0.44 -7.94 0.21
CA ASN A 25 1.49 -8.12 -0.79
C ASN A 25 1.50 -7.05 -1.89
N TYR A 26 1.27 -5.79 -1.53
CA TYR A 26 1.27 -4.69 -2.48
C TYR A 26 2.37 -3.65 -2.24
N GLY A 27 3.16 -3.84 -1.19
CA GLY A 27 4.25 -2.94 -0.87
C GLY A 27 5.05 -3.34 0.36
N PHE A 28 5.96 -2.45 0.73
CA PHE A 28 6.81 -2.56 1.91
C PHE A 28 6.43 -1.52 2.96
N ALA A 29 6.66 -1.85 4.21
CA ALA A 29 6.63 -0.91 5.32
C ALA A 29 8.07 -0.67 5.78
N VAL A 30 8.45 0.59 5.90
CA VAL A 30 9.75 1.00 6.45
C VAL A 30 9.51 2.08 7.49
N SER A 31 10.34 2.10 8.53
CA SER A 31 10.25 3.16 9.53
C SER A 31 10.59 4.51 8.90
N SER A 32 9.82 5.55 9.19
CA SER A 32 10.04 6.90 8.66
C SER A 32 11.40 7.51 9.04
N ASN A 33 12.06 6.97 10.06
CA ASN A 33 13.38 7.39 10.53
C ASN A 33 14.54 6.49 10.07
N ASP A 34 14.29 5.45 9.26
CA ASP A 34 15.31 4.48 8.83
C ASP A 34 15.53 4.55 7.31
N SER A 35 16.54 5.31 6.90
CA SER A 35 16.92 5.44 5.49
C SER A 35 17.51 4.16 4.90
N ASN A 36 18.07 3.27 5.73
CA ASN A 36 18.67 2.03 5.25
C ASN A 36 17.58 1.04 4.84
N GLN A 37 16.53 0.89 5.65
CA GLN A 37 15.37 0.07 5.28
C GLN A 37 14.68 0.57 4.01
N TRP A 38 14.61 1.90 3.82
CA TRP A 38 14.11 2.47 2.56
C TRP A 38 14.94 2.02 1.36
N LEU A 39 16.28 2.11 1.45
CA LEU A 39 17.17 1.70 0.37
C LEU A 39 17.06 0.20 0.08
N GLU A 40 16.99 -0.63 1.12
CA GLU A 40 16.78 -2.08 0.97
C GLU A 40 15.48 -2.41 0.24
N ALA A 41 14.38 -1.72 0.57
CA ALA A 41 13.10 -1.91 -0.12
C ALA A 41 13.14 -1.46 -1.59
N VAL A 42 13.85 -0.37 -1.88
CA VAL A 42 14.08 0.09 -3.27
C VAL A 42 14.92 -0.92 -4.04
N ASP A 43 16.03 -1.39 -3.47
CA ASP A 43 16.91 -2.38 -4.09
C ASP A 43 16.18 -3.69 -4.35
N GLU A 44 15.32 -4.13 -3.43
CA GLU A 44 14.50 -5.32 -3.60
C GLU A 44 13.55 -5.20 -4.81
N LEU A 45 12.92 -4.03 -5.02
CA LEU A 45 12.05 -3.81 -6.17
C LEU A 45 12.81 -3.69 -7.49
N ILE A 46 13.98 -3.03 -7.49
CA ILE A 46 14.81 -2.88 -8.69
C ILE A 46 15.39 -4.22 -9.13
N ASN A 47 15.88 -5.02 -8.19
CA ASN A 47 16.53 -6.29 -8.49
C ASN A 47 15.53 -7.43 -8.76
N ASN A 48 14.24 -7.27 -8.44
CA ASN A 48 13.20 -8.27 -8.63
C ASN A 48 12.01 -7.70 -9.43
N PRO A 49 12.14 -7.47 -10.75
CA PRO A 49 11.10 -6.82 -11.56
C PRO A 49 9.78 -7.61 -11.64
N ASP A 50 9.82 -8.95 -11.59
CA ASP A 50 8.62 -9.78 -11.56
C ASP A 50 7.83 -9.56 -10.25
N LYS A 51 8.54 -9.50 -9.13
CA LYS A 51 7.95 -9.19 -7.81
C LYS A 51 7.35 -7.78 -7.81
N ALA A 52 8.06 -6.80 -8.37
CA ALA A 52 7.56 -5.43 -8.48
C ALA A 52 6.26 -5.36 -9.31
N THR A 53 6.19 -6.11 -10.42
CA THR A 53 4.99 -6.19 -11.26
C THR A 53 3.82 -6.83 -10.50
N GLN A 54 4.05 -7.98 -9.86
CA GLN A 54 3.02 -8.67 -9.06
C GLN A 54 2.50 -7.81 -7.91
N MET A 55 3.38 -7.15 -7.17
CA MET A 55 3.00 -6.23 -6.10
C MET A 55 2.24 -5.02 -6.65
N GLY A 56 2.61 -4.53 -7.83
CA GLY A 56 1.91 -3.44 -8.51
C GLY A 56 0.47 -3.78 -8.91
N GLU A 57 0.24 -4.98 -9.43
CA GLU A 57 -1.09 -5.50 -9.74
C GLU A 57 -1.93 -5.71 -8.46
N ALA A 58 -1.32 -6.27 -7.42
CA ALA A 58 -1.95 -6.41 -6.11
C ALA A 58 -2.36 -5.04 -5.55
N ALA A 59 -1.47 -4.03 -5.67
CA ALA A 59 -1.73 -2.67 -5.23
C ALA A 59 -2.94 -2.04 -5.96
N TYR A 60 -3.06 -2.26 -7.27
CA TYR A 60 -4.20 -1.75 -8.04
C TYR A 60 -5.50 -2.45 -7.71
N THR A 61 -5.45 -3.77 -7.53
CA THR A 61 -6.59 -4.56 -7.09
C THR A 61 -7.08 -4.12 -5.71
N TYR A 62 -6.16 -3.90 -4.77
CA TYR A 62 -6.50 -3.45 -3.42
C TYR A 62 -7.15 -2.06 -3.42
N LEU A 63 -6.58 -1.11 -4.17
CA LEU A 63 -7.16 0.24 -4.34
C LEU A 63 -8.62 0.16 -4.82
N LYS A 64 -8.90 -0.61 -5.86
CA LYS A 64 -10.26 -0.73 -6.42
C LYS A 64 -11.27 -1.30 -5.43
N ASN A 65 -10.84 -2.23 -4.59
CA ASN A 65 -11.74 -2.93 -3.69
C ASN A 65 -12.01 -2.16 -2.40
N HIS A 66 -11.06 -1.30 -1.97
CA HIS A 66 -11.10 -0.71 -0.64
C HIS A 66 -11.10 0.82 -0.62
N TYR A 67 -10.48 1.49 -1.59
CA TYR A 67 -10.12 2.92 -1.50
C TYR A 67 -10.73 3.81 -2.59
N THR A 68 -11.73 3.32 -3.32
CA THR A 68 -12.49 4.14 -4.28
C THR A 68 -13.40 5.13 -3.56
N SER A 69 -13.70 6.27 -4.19
CA SER A 69 -14.63 7.27 -3.66
C SER A 69 -16.02 6.70 -3.35
N ASP A 70 -16.52 5.76 -4.16
CA ASP A 70 -17.81 5.09 -3.93
C ASP A 70 -17.81 4.32 -2.60
N LYS A 71 -16.73 3.57 -2.31
CA LYS A 71 -16.55 2.85 -1.04
C LYS A 71 -16.49 3.80 0.16
N ALA A 72 -15.78 4.92 0.02
CA ALA A 72 -15.73 5.93 1.06
C ALA A 72 -17.12 6.55 1.32
N TYR A 73 -17.85 6.87 0.26
CA TYR A 73 -19.22 7.37 0.35
C TYR A 73 -20.14 6.37 1.06
N ASP A 74 -20.14 5.09 0.64
CA ASP A 74 -20.95 4.04 1.25
C ASP A 74 -20.69 3.91 2.76
N ILE A 75 -19.42 3.94 3.18
CA ILE A 75 -19.02 3.84 4.59
C ILE A 75 -19.54 5.04 5.40
N ILE A 76 -19.37 6.25 4.87
CA ILE A 76 -19.82 7.48 5.53
C ILE A 76 -21.34 7.49 5.64
N MET A 77 -22.05 7.23 4.54
CA MET A 77 -23.52 7.26 4.52
C MET A 77 -24.15 6.20 5.41
N LYS A 78 -23.59 5.00 5.46
CA LYS A 78 -24.03 3.94 6.38
C LYS A 78 -24.00 4.38 7.85
N HIS A 79 -23.12 5.29 8.22
CA HIS A 79 -23.03 5.82 9.58
C HIS A 79 -23.98 7.02 9.83
N MET A 80 -24.46 7.65 8.75
CA MET A 80 -25.38 8.80 8.79
C MET A 80 -26.84 8.38 8.70
N GLU A 81 -27.12 7.20 8.14
CA GLU A 81 -28.46 6.59 8.15
C GLU A 81 -28.76 6.07 9.57
N VAL A 82 -29.81 6.63 10.18
CA VAL A 82 -30.35 6.27 11.50
C VAL A 82 -31.42 5.19 11.36
#